data_AF-A0A971APN7-F1
#
_entry.id   AF-A0A971APN7-F1
#
_cell.length_a   1.000
_cell.length_b   1.000
_cell.length_c   1.000
_cell.angle_alpha   90.00
_cell.angle_beta   90.00
_cell.angle_gamma   90.00
#
_symmetry.space_group_name_H-M   'P 1'
#
loop_
_entity.id
_entity.type
_entity.pdbx_description
1 polymer ?
#
loop_
_entity_poly.entity_id
_entity_poly.type
_entity_poly.pdbx_seq_one_letter_code
_entity_poly.pdbx_strand_id
1 'polypeptide(L)'
;MAKHNSRKRRDNMESVKIIALVVFILIGLGVIAGSIWYYLSFKPRAAADISAVAKSFTLDYFNVSYEDITGTEGKPWMTEAFAQRAASGQRVAAWQESELVSRVKGDVEITIHRQGLRAATVQATFWQYEETKDEEGKEYLVYYYYDLVRVDGVWLIDNLRTPTSQGLEELRRRRGVYDQHYNPPAGNENEEDEDGEEPEEEEE
;
A
#
# COMPACT_ATOMS: atom_id res chain seq x y z
N MET A 1 -26.75 -76.01 15.75
CA MET A 1 -25.43 -75.56 15.28
C MET A 1 -25.59 -74.31 14.43
N ALA A 2 -25.36 -73.13 14.99
CA ALA A 2 -25.43 -71.85 14.27
C ALA A 2 -24.02 -71.48 13.76
N LYS A 3 -23.74 -71.77 12.49
CA LYS A 3 -22.44 -71.43 11.87
C LYS A 3 -22.69 -70.81 10.50
N HIS A 4 -23.36 -69.66 10.46
CA HIS A 4 -23.54 -68.93 9.20
C HIS A 4 -23.71 -67.41 9.34
N ASN A 5 -22.98 -66.75 10.24
CA ASN A 5 -22.98 -65.28 10.36
C ASN A 5 -21.59 -64.61 10.41
N SER A 6 -20.49 -65.37 10.44
CA SER A 6 -19.14 -64.77 10.56
C SER A 6 -18.56 -64.26 9.23
N ARG A 7 -18.83 -64.93 8.10
CA ARG A 7 -18.34 -64.50 6.77
C ARG A 7 -19.01 -63.22 6.29
N LYS A 8 -20.34 -63.14 6.35
CA LYS A 8 -21.13 -61.96 5.94
C LYS A 8 -20.76 -60.70 6.74
N ARG A 9 -20.42 -60.87 8.03
CA ARG A 9 -19.99 -59.77 8.91
C ARG A 9 -18.56 -59.31 8.62
N ARG A 10 -17.70 -60.20 8.12
CA ARG A 10 -16.31 -59.90 7.73
C ARG A 10 -16.23 -59.20 6.36
N ASP A 11 -17.02 -59.65 5.38
CA ASP A 11 -17.13 -59.01 4.05
C ASP A 11 -17.73 -57.60 4.14
N ASN A 12 -18.72 -57.39 5.02
CA ASN A 12 -19.26 -56.06 5.31
C ASN A 12 -18.20 -55.15 5.97
N MET A 13 -17.32 -55.69 6.82
CA MET A 13 -16.30 -54.90 7.50
C MET A 13 -15.13 -54.53 6.57
N GLU A 14 -14.77 -55.39 5.61
CA GLU A 14 -13.84 -55.07 4.53
C GLU A 14 -14.42 -54.03 3.57
N SER A 15 -15.70 -54.18 3.20
CA SER A 15 -16.42 -53.21 2.35
C SER A 15 -16.50 -51.83 3.02
N VAL A 16 -16.78 -51.75 4.33
CA VAL A 16 -16.77 -50.49 5.09
C VAL A 16 -15.39 -49.85 5.13
N LYS A 17 -14.31 -50.62 5.25
CA LYS A 17 -12.93 -50.08 5.20
C LYS A 17 -12.58 -49.52 3.83
N ILE A 18 -12.98 -50.19 2.76
CA ILE A 18 -12.77 -49.72 1.38
C ILE A 18 -13.55 -48.42 1.14
N ILE A 19 -14.82 -48.38 1.55
CA ILE A 19 -15.64 -47.16 1.43
C ILE A 19 -15.03 -46.02 2.25
N ALA A 20 -14.60 -46.28 3.48
CA ALA A 20 -13.94 -45.27 4.32
C ALA A 20 -12.65 -44.74 3.66
N LEU A 21 -11.81 -45.62 3.10
CA LEU A 21 -10.61 -45.23 2.38
C LEU A 21 -10.93 -44.33 1.18
N VAL A 22 -11.95 -44.69 0.39
CA VAL A 22 -12.41 -43.89 -0.76
C VAL A 22 -12.90 -42.52 -0.31
N VAL A 23 -13.66 -42.44 0.79
CA VAL A 23 -14.11 -41.16 1.37
C VAL A 23 -12.92 -40.30 1.78
N PHE A 24 -11.91 -40.87 2.45
CA PHE A 24 -10.70 -40.12 2.81
C PHE A 24 -9.93 -39.61 1.59
N ILE A 25 -9.82 -40.43 0.54
CA ILE A 25 -9.17 -40.02 -0.71
C ILE A 25 -9.95 -38.86 -1.36
N LEU A 26 -11.28 -38.95 -1.43
CA LEU A 26 -12.12 -37.89 -2.01
C LEU A 26 -12.04 -36.58 -1.22
N ILE A 27 -12.02 -36.64 0.12
CA ILE A 27 -11.81 -35.46 0.97
C ILE A 27 -10.43 -34.86 0.69
N GLY A 28 -9.38 -35.69 0.64
CA GLY A 28 -8.02 -35.24 0.34
C GLY A 28 -7.92 -34.55 -1.03
N LEU A 29 -8.52 -35.15 -2.06
CA LEU A 29 -8.58 -34.56 -3.40
C LEU A 29 -9.37 -33.24 -3.42
N GLY A 30 -10.46 -33.14 -2.66
CA GLY A 30 -11.23 -31.91 -2.53
C GLY A 30 -10.42 -30.76 -1.94
N VAL A 31 -9.63 -31.03 -0.89
CA VAL A 31 -8.74 -30.04 -0.26
C VAL A 31 -7.64 -29.58 -1.24
N ILE A 32 -7.02 -30.52 -1.97
CA ILE A 32 -5.97 -30.20 -2.94
C ILE A 32 -6.53 -29.37 -4.09
N ALA A 33 -7.66 -29.79 -4.68
CA ALA A 33 -8.30 -29.08 -5.78
C ALA A 33 -8.76 -27.67 -5.36
N GLY A 34 -9.34 -27.53 -4.17
CA GLY A 34 -9.72 -26.23 -3.62
C GLY A 34 -8.52 -25.30 -3.41
N SER A 35 -7.39 -25.85 -2.96
CA SER A 35 -6.14 -25.09 -2.79
C SER A 35 -5.58 -24.63 -4.15
N ILE A 36 -5.55 -25.50 -5.15
CA ILE A 36 -5.07 -25.16 -6.51
C ILE A 36 -5.95 -24.06 -7.12
N TRP A 37 -7.27 -24.22 -7.04
CA TRP A 37 -8.21 -23.22 -7.55
C TRP A 37 -8.03 -21.86 -6.86
N TYR A 38 -7.82 -21.86 -5.54
CA TYR A 38 -7.54 -20.66 -4.78
C TYR A 38 -6.30 -19.91 -5.27
N TYR A 39 -5.17 -20.60 -5.42
CA TYR A 39 -3.91 -19.97 -5.84
C TYR A 39 -3.95 -19.48 -7.29
N LEU A 40 -4.69 -20.16 -8.18
CA LEU A 40 -4.79 -19.79 -9.59
C LEU A 40 -5.78 -18.66 -9.85
N SER A 41 -6.93 -18.65 -9.17
CA SER A 41 -8.03 -17.74 -9.54
C SER A 41 -8.17 -16.56 -8.58
N PHE A 42 -8.06 -16.80 -7.26
CA PHE A 42 -8.34 -15.78 -6.26
C PHE A 42 -7.13 -14.90 -5.97
N LYS A 43 -5.94 -15.49 -5.77
CA LYS A 43 -4.74 -14.74 -5.37
C LYS A 43 -4.34 -13.66 -6.40
N PRO A 44 -4.28 -13.94 -7.72
CA PRO A 44 -3.89 -12.94 -8.71
C PRO A 44 -4.88 -11.78 -8.81
N ARG A 45 -6.19 -12.08 -8.81
CA ARG A 45 -7.25 -11.06 -8.87
C ARG A 45 -7.23 -10.17 -7.63
N ALA A 46 -7.13 -10.78 -6.45
CA ALA A 46 -7.06 -10.03 -5.21
C ALA A 46 -5.78 -9.17 -5.13
N ALA A 47 -4.65 -9.61 -5.69
CA ALA A 47 -3.44 -8.80 -5.75
C ALA A 47 -3.60 -7.55 -6.62
N ALA A 48 -4.22 -7.67 -7.80
CA ALA A 48 -4.53 -6.54 -8.66
C ALA A 48 -5.48 -5.54 -7.97
N ASP A 49 -6.55 -6.05 -7.35
CA ASP A 49 -7.53 -5.24 -6.62
C ASP A 49 -6.87 -4.50 -5.43
N ILE A 50 -6.04 -5.19 -4.64
CA ILE A 50 -5.30 -4.61 -3.52
C ILE A 50 -4.38 -3.48 -4.00
N SER A 51 -3.62 -3.71 -5.09
CA SER A 51 -2.71 -2.70 -5.63
C SER A 51 -3.46 -1.49 -6.18
N ALA A 52 -4.60 -1.71 -6.84
CA ALA A 52 -5.44 -0.62 -7.34
C ALA A 52 -5.98 0.24 -6.19
N VAL A 53 -6.55 -0.38 -5.15
CA VAL A 53 -7.06 0.33 -3.96
C VAL A 53 -5.95 1.11 -3.28
N ALA A 54 -4.79 0.51 -3.08
CA ALA A 54 -3.65 1.17 -2.45
C ALA A 54 -3.14 2.36 -3.27
N LYS A 55 -3.05 2.22 -4.60
CA LYS A 55 -2.64 3.31 -5.50
C LYS A 55 -3.65 4.45 -5.49
N SER A 56 -4.94 4.15 -5.64
CA SER A 56 -6.01 5.17 -5.61
C SER A 56 -6.09 5.87 -4.26
N PHE A 57 -6.00 5.12 -3.15
CA PHE A 57 -5.90 5.72 -1.82
C PHE A 57 -4.70 6.67 -1.71
N THR A 58 -3.52 6.27 -2.19
CA THR A 58 -2.32 7.11 -2.11
C THR A 58 -2.52 8.43 -2.85
N LEU A 59 -3.04 8.35 -4.09
CA LEU A 59 -3.27 9.53 -4.92
C LEU A 59 -4.30 10.48 -4.31
N ASP A 60 -5.37 9.95 -3.72
CA ASP A 60 -6.42 10.79 -3.13
C ASP A 60 -6.03 11.32 -1.75
N TYR A 61 -5.35 10.52 -0.91
CA TYR A 61 -5.03 10.86 0.49
C TYR A 61 -3.81 11.79 0.66
N PHE A 62 -2.92 11.85 -0.34
CA PHE A 62 -1.69 12.64 -0.31
C PHE A 62 -1.65 13.75 -1.37
N ASN A 63 -2.78 14.07 -2.01
CA ASN A 63 -2.86 15.16 -2.98
C ASN A 63 -3.85 16.21 -2.49
N VAL A 64 -3.43 16.99 -1.50
CA VAL A 64 -4.31 17.92 -0.78
C VAL A 64 -3.68 19.30 -0.65
N SER A 65 -4.54 20.32 -0.66
CA SER A 65 -4.18 21.71 -0.34
C SER A 65 -4.26 21.92 1.18
N TYR A 66 -3.67 23.02 1.66
CA TYR A 66 -3.77 23.40 3.07
C TYR A 66 -5.19 23.86 3.47
N GLU A 67 -5.97 24.44 2.54
CA GLU A 67 -7.33 24.95 2.81
C GLU A 67 -8.38 23.83 2.91
N ASP A 68 -8.16 22.72 2.20
CA ASP A 68 -9.16 21.67 2.01
C ASP A 68 -8.84 20.38 2.78
N ILE A 69 -7.79 20.39 3.61
CA ILE A 69 -7.42 19.21 4.38
C ILE A 69 -8.45 18.90 5.48
N THR A 70 -8.99 17.69 5.42
CA THR A 70 -9.92 17.08 6.37
C THR A 70 -9.35 15.85 7.05
N GLY A 71 -8.29 15.24 6.50
CA GLY A 71 -7.77 13.95 6.93
C GLY A 71 -8.59 12.75 6.47
N THR A 72 -9.65 12.96 5.68
CA THR A 72 -10.51 11.90 5.13
C THR A 72 -10.44 11.79 3.62
N GLU A 73 -9.41 12.36 3.02
CA GLU A 73 -9.22 12.32 1.58
C GLU A 73 -9.02 10.87 1.14
N GLY A 74 -9.65 10.45 0.04
CA GLY A 74 -9.71 9.03 -0.28
C GLY A 74 -10.62 8.19 0.62
N LYS A 75 -11.62 8.80 1.30
CA LYS A 75 -12.68 8.11 2.05
C LYS A 75 -13.25 6.86 1.33
N PRO A 76 -13.48 6.85 0.00
CA PRO A 76 -13.98 5.66 -0.71
C PRO A 76 -13.09 4.43 -0.60
N TRP A 77 -11.80 4.60 -0.29
CA TRP A 77 -10.81 3.53 -0.26
C TRP A 77 -10.49 3.03 1.14
N MET A 78 -11.11 3.60 2.18
CA MET A 78 -10.82 3.26 3.57
C MET A 78 -12.04 2.76 4.33
N THR A 79 -11.78 2.07 5.44
CA THR A 79 -12.83 1.73 6.40
C THR A 79 -13.32 2.99 7.11
N GLU A 80 -14.60 3.02 7.48
CA GLU A 80 -15.17 4.15 8.23
C GLU A 80 -14.44 4.35 9.57
N ALA A 81 -14.00 3.26 10.21
CA ALA A 81 -13.22 3.31 11.44
C ALA A 81 -11.83 3.95 11.24
N PHE A 82 -11.19 3.73 10.08
CA PHE A 82 -9.95 4.44 9.75
C PHE A 82 -10.21 5.90 9.42
N ALA A 83 -11.25 6.20 8.63
CA ALA A 83 -11.62 7.58 8.28
C ALA A 83 -11.84 8.45 9.53
N GLN A 84 -12.56 7.93 10.53
CA GLN A 84 -12.78 8.64 11.80
C GLN A 84 -11.47 8.92 12.55
N ARG A 85 -10.56 7.95 12.62
CA ARG A 85 -9.24 8.13 13.24
C ARG A 85 -8.36 9.12 12.47
N ALA A 86 -8.44 9.10 11.15
CA ALA A 86 -7.66 9.97 10.28
C ALA A 86 -8.12 11.42 10.37
N ALA A 87 -9.44 11.66 10.43
CA ALA A 87 -10.04 12.98 10.61
C ALA A 87 -9.62 13.67 11.91
N SER A 88 -9.54 12.91 13.01
CA SER A 88 -9.12 13.44 14.32
C SER A 88 -7.61 13.28 14.57
N GLY A 89 -6.83 12.93 13.54
CA GLY A 89 -5.42 12.57 13.67
C GLY A 89 -4.51 13.78 13.83
N GLN A 90 -3.39 13.59 14.53
CA GLN A 90 -2.33 14.60 14.67
C GLN A 90 -1.76 15.07 13.33
N ARG A 91 -1.87 14.27 12.27
CA ARG A 91 -1.45 14.63 10.91
C ARG A 91 -2.20 15.86 10.39
N VAL A 92 -3.51 15.94 10.61
CA VAL A 92 -4.33 17.06 10.12
C VAL A 92 -3.88 18.36 10.79
N ALA A 93 -3.69 18.31 12.12
CA ALA A 93 -3.18 19.44 12.87
C ALA A 93 -1.78 19.86 12.40
N ALA A 94 -0.85 18.91 12.21
CA ALA A 94 0.51 19.21 11.75
C ALA A 94 0.58 19.83 10.35
N TRP A 95 -0.27 19.39 9.42
CA TRP A 95 -0.37 19.96 8.08
C TRP A 95 -0.96 21.37 8.10
N GLN A 96 -2.01 21.59 8.91
CA GLN A 96 -2.61 22.93 9.07
C GLN A 96 -1.66 23.92 9.75
N GLU A 97 -0.96 23.49 10.81
CA GLU A 97 0.00 24.33 11.53
C GLU A 97 1.20 24.73 10.68
N SER A 98 1.66 23.83 9.80
CA SER A 98 2.83 24.07 8.94
C SER A 98 2.48 24.73 7.60
N GLU A 99 1.21 25.05 7.36
CA GLU A 99 0.69 25.51 6.06
C GLU A 99 1.23 24.66 4.88
N LEU A 100 1.25 23.34 5.07
CA LEU A 100 1.93 22.39 4.19
C LEU A 100 0.98 21.89 3.09
N VAL A 101 1.41 22.01 1.85
CA VAL A 101 0.83 21.34 0.69
C VAL A 101 1.60 20.06 0.41
N SER A 102 0.89 18.94 0.29
CA SER A 102 1.48 17.65 -0.07
C SER A 102 0.86 17.14 -1.37
N ARG A 103 1.70 16.77 -2.33
CA ARG A 103 1.28 16.24 -3.63
C ARG A 103 2.09 15.01 -4.01
N VAL A 104 1.41 14.01 -4.55
CA VAL A 104 2.07 12.86 -5.18
C VAL A 104 2.63 13.27 -6.54
N LYS A 105 3.91 12.99 -6.77
CA LYS A 105 4.60 13.19 -8.05
C LYS A 105 4.94 11.83 -8.68
N GLY A 106 4.71 11.74 -9.98
CA GLY A 106 5.01 10.55 -10.76
C GLY A 106 4.14 9.34 -10.39
N ASP A 107 4.70 8.15 -10.58
CA ASP A 107 4.00 6.89 -10.32
C ASP A 107 4.11 6.43 -8.87
N VAL A 108 3.02 5.83 -8.38
CA VAL A 108 2.99 5.14 -7.09
C VAL A 108 3.32 3.66 -7.31
N GLU A 109 4.43 3.22 -6.74
CA GLU A 109 4.86 1.81 -6.75
C GLU A 109 4.25 1.06 -5.56
N ILE A 110 3.50 -0.01 -5.84
CA ILE A 110 2.89 -0.85 -4.81
C ILE A 110 3.61 -2.19 -4.70
N THR A 111 4.11 -2.48 -3.49
CA THR A 111 4.66 -3.80 -3.14
C THR A 111 3.75 -4.51 -2.14
N ILE A 112 3.27 -5.70 -2.49
CA ILE A 112 2.46 -6.53 -1.59
C ILE A 112 3.39 -7.39 -0.72
N HIS A 113 3.40 -7.13 0.58
CA HIS A 113 4.21 -7.88 1.55
C HIS A 113 3.49 -9.11 2.08
N ARG A 114 2.18 -8.98 2.33
CA ARG A 114 1.34 -10.06 2.83
C ARG A 114 -0.03 -9.99 2.18
N GLN A 115 -0.55 -11.14 1.78
CA GLN A 115 -1.90 -11.28 1.25
C GLN A 115 -2.55 -12.55 1.83
N GLY A 116 -3.51 -12.35 2.73
CA GLY A 116 -4.43 -13.38 3.21
C GLY A 116 -5.78 -13.29 2.49
N LEU A 117 -6.76 -14.05 3.00
CA LEU A 117 -8.12 -14.09 2.43
C LEU A 117 -8.89 -12.79 2.61
N ARG A 118 -8.70 -12.13 3.75
CA ARG A 118 -9.44 -10.93 4.18
C ARG A 118 -8.56 -9.82 4.73
N ALA A 119 -7.24 -10.00 4.71
CA ALA A 119 -6.29 -9.03 5.18
C ALA A 119 -5.08 -9.00 4.25
N ALA A 120 -4.52 -7.82 4.02
CA ALA A 120 -3.30 -7.66 3.27
C ALA A 120 -2.46 -6.52 3.87
N THR A 121 -1.16 -6.58 3.64
CA THR A 121 -0.24 -5.49 3.96
C THR A 121 0.53 -5.15 2.70
N VAL A 122 0.50 -3.87 2.33
CA VAL A 122 1.23 -3.34 1.19
C VAL A 122 2.09 -2.17 1.60
N GLN A 123 3.09 -1.89 0.77
CA GLN A 123 3.90 -0.70 0.83
C GLN A 123 3.65 0.11 -0.44
N ALA A 124 3.25 1.36 -0.29
CA ALA A 124 3.22 2.34 -1.37
C ALA A 124 4.48 3.20 -1.31
N THR A 125 5.23 3.28 -2.40
CA THR A 125 6.45 4.10 -2.53
C THR A 125 6.24 5.10 -3.66
N PHE A 126 6.49 6.37 -3.39
CA PHE A 126 6.25 7.45 -4.36
C PHE A 126 7.08 8.68 -4.02
N TRP A 127 7.17 9.61 -4.99
CA TRP A 127 7.72 10.93 -4.76
C TRP A 127 6.64 11.84 -4.20
N GLN A 128 6.93 12.47 -3.07
CA GLN A 128 6.05 13.42 -2.41
C GLN A 128 6.67 14.81 -2.54
N TYR A 129 5.96 15.72 -3.17
CA TYR A 129 6.30 17.13 -3.20
C TYR A 129 5.63 17.80 -2.01
N GLU A 130 6.43 18.44 -1.17
CA GLU A 130 5.99 19.18 0.00
C GLU A 130 6.40 20.64 -0.15
N GLU A 131 5.44 21.55 -0.02
CA GLU A 131 5.62 22.98 -0.15
C GLU A 131 4.95 23.66 1.03
N THR A 132 5.68 24.53 1.72
CA THR A 132 5.09 25.44 2.71
C THR A 132 4.88 26.80 2.06
N LYS A 133 4.09 27.66 2.69
CA LYS A 133 3.84 29.01 2.16
C LYS A 133 5.11 29.87 2.05
N ASP A 134 6.10 29.61 2.90
CA ASP A 134 7.30 30.44 3.06
C ASP A 134 8.58 29.80 2.48
N GLU A 135 8.55 28.53 2.05
CA GLU A 135 9.70 27.83 1.46
C GLU A 135 9.36 27.20 0.11
N GLU A 136 10.31 27.28 -0.82
CA GLU A 136 10.21 26.56 -2.09
C GLU A 136 10.08 25.06 -1.85
N GLY A 137 9.13 24.43 -2.54
CA GLY A 137 8.77 23.05 -2.27
C GLY A 137 9.89 22.06 -2.58
N LYS A 138 10.01 21.06 -1.71
CA LYS A 138 11.03 20.01 -1.76
C LYS A 138 10.37 18.69 -2.11
N GLU A 139 11.05 17.91 -2.94
CA GLU A 139 10.64 16.56 -3.26
C GLU A 139 11.31 15.57 -2.30
N TYR A 140 10.55 14.57 -1.88
CA TYR A 140 10.98 13.50 -1.00
C TYR A 140 10.56 12.16 -1.54
N LEU A 141 11.51 11.23 -1.69
CA LEU A 141 11.15 9.83 -1.88
C LEU A 141 10.69 9.27 -0.53
N VAL A 142 9.44 8.81 -0.47
CA VAL A 142 8.79 8.28 0.73
C VAL A 142 8.14 6.93 0.48
N TYR A 143 7.83 6.23 1.56
CA TYR A 143 6.94 5.08 1.50
C TYR A 143 6.02 5.02 2.70
N TYR A 144 4.84 4.43 2.55
CA TYR A 144 3.91 4.16 3.64
C TYR A 144 3.45 2.71 3.58
N TYR A 145 3.22 2.11 4.74
CA TYR A 145 2.56 0.81 4.80
C TYR A 145 1.06 0.99 4.99
N TYR A 146 0.27 0.23 4.23
CA TYR A 146 -1.16 0.13 4.42
C TYR A 146 -1.54 -1.28 4.82
N ASP A 147 -2.37 -1.38 5.85
CA ASP A 147 -3.06 -2.61 6.19
C ASP A 147 -4.46 -2.53 5.59
N LEU A 148 -4.78 -3.50 4.74
CA LEU A 148 -6.06 -3.60 4.07
C LEU A 148 -6.87 -4.73 4.67
N VAL A 149 -8.19 -4.53 4.69
CA VAL A 149 -9.16 -5.55 5.05
C VAL A 149 -10.18 -5.71 3.94
N ARG A 150 -10.72 -6.93 3.82
CA ARG A 150 -11.80 -7.22 2.85
C ARG A 150 -13.15 -7.16 3.55
N VAL A 151 -13.97 -6.18 3.16
CA VAL A 151 -15.33 -5.93 3.68
C VAL A 151 -16.30 -6.00 2.51
N ASP A 152 -17.36 -6.80 2.65
CA ASP A 152 -18.42 -6.94 1.65
C ASP A 152 -17.94 -7.16 0.20
N GLY A 153 -16.83 -7.91 0.07
CA GLY A 153 -16.24 -8.26 -1.22
C GLY A 153 -15.21 -7.27 -1.76
N VAL A 154 -15.06 -6.09 -1.15
CA VAL A 154 -14.15 -5.00 -1.55
C VAL A 154 -12.97 -4.90 -0.58
N TRP A 155 -11.81 -4.49 -1.08
CA TRP A 155 -10.64 -4.18 -0.24
C TRP A 155 -10.66 -2.71 0.18
N LEU A 156 -10.41 -2.45 1.44
CA LEU A 156 -10.35 -1.11 2.01
C LEU A 156 -9.12 -0.97 2.91
N ILE A 157 -8.52 0.22 2.96
CA ILE A 157 -7.48 0.58 3.89
C ILE A 157 -8.09 0.67 5.29
N ASP A 158 -7.56 -0.12 6.23
CA ASP A 158 -7.96 -0.09 7.64
C ASP A 158 -6.93 0.64 8.50
N ASN A 159 -5.69 0.74 8.03
CA ASN A 159 -4.65 1.42 8.78
C ASN A 159 -3.54 1.93 7.86
N LEU A 160 -2.98 3.08 8.23
CA LEU A 160 -1.79 3.64 7.63
C LEU A 160 -0.67 3.66 8.68
N ARG A 161 0.50 3.15 8.30
CA ARG A 161 1.69 3.15 9.15
C ARG A 161 2.80 3.96 8.51
N THR A 162 3.20 5.00 9.23
CA THR A 162 4.29 5.89 8.84
C THR A 162 5.63 5.16 8.94
N PRO A 163 6.54 5.35 7.96
CA PRO A 163 7.88 4.80 8.02
C PRO A 163 8.69 5.43 9.17
N THR A 164 9.70 4.72 9.66
CA THR A 164 10.69 5.32 10.55
C THR A 164 11.71 6.13 9.75
N SER A 165 12.37 7.11 10.39
CA SER A 165 13.42 7.91 9.74
C SER A 165 14.54 7.03 9.18
N GLN A 166 14.99 6.02 9.93
CA GLN A 166 15.97 5.04 9.46
C GLN A 166 15.46 4.28 8.22
N GLY A 167 14.19 3.89 8.19
CA GLY A 167 13.61 3.17 7.06
C GLY A 167 13.59 4.01 5.78
N LEU A 168 13.28 5.32 5.88
CA LEU A 168 13.35 6.26 4.76
C LEU A 168 14.78 6.44 4.27
N GLU A 169 15.73 6.52 5.20
CA GLU A 169 17.15 6.60 4.89
C GLU A 169 17.61 5.40 4.04
N GLU A 170 17.30 4.19 4.50
CA GLU A 170 17.62 2.94 3.80
C GLU A 170 16.95 2.87 2.43
N LEU A 171 15.69 3.32 2.29
CA LEU A 171 15.01 3.40 0.99
C LEU A 171 15.81 4.29 0.03
N ARG A 172 16.17 5.50 0.46
CA ARG A 172 16.84 6.50 -0.38
C ARG A 172 18.24 6.05 -0.78
N ARG A 173 18.98 5.41 0.14
CA ARG A 173 20.27 4.76 -0.18
C ARG A 173 20.10 3.67 -1.23
N ARG A 174 19.13 2.76 -1.06
CA ARG A 174 18.87 1.69 -2.04
C ARG A 174 18.45 2.21 -3.42
N ARG A 175 17.80 3.38 -3.47
CA ARG A 175 17.34 4.02 -4.70
C ARG A 175 18.33 5.02 -5.30
N GLY A 176 19.49 5.22 -4.65
CA GLY A 176 20.54 6.12 -5.15
C GLY A 176 20.22 7.61 -5.06
N VAL A 177 19.26 8.00 -4.21
CA VAL A 177 18.79 9.40 -4.05
C VAL A 177 19.10 9.96 -2.66
N TYR A 178 20.00 9.32 -1.92
CA TYR A 178 20.33 9.71 -0.54
C TYR A 178 20.92 11.13 -0.46
N ASP A 179 21.92 11.42 -1.30
CA ASP A 179 22.63 12.70 -1.25
C ASP A 179 21.72 13.88 -1.61
N GLN A 180 20.79 13.70 -2.55
CA GLN A 180 19.79 14.72 -2.91
C GLN A 180 18.92 15.16 -1.72
N HIS A 181 18.75 14.33 -0.69
CA HIS A 181 17.89 14.62 0.46
C HIS A 181 18.65 14.96 1.75
N TYR A 182 19.89 14.49 1.92
CA TYR A 182 20.64 14.62 3.17
C TYR A 182 21.95 15.38 3.06
N ASN A 183 22.47 15.54 1.85
CA ASN A 183 23.64 16.34 1.57
C ASN A 183 23.46 16.97 0.19
N PRO A 184 22.43 17.83 0.02
CA PRO A 184 22.20 18.48 -1.26
C PRO A 184 23.53 19.13 -1.64
N PRO A 185 24.04 18.91 -2.86
CA PRO A 185 25.25 19.59 -3.28
C PRO A 185 25.02 21.07 -2.98
N ALA A 186 25.95 21.68 -2.22
CA ALA A 186 25.95 23.11 -2.03
C ALA A 186 25.72 23.71 -3.41
N GLY A 187 24.66 24.48 -3.56
CA GLY A 187 24.23 24.98 -4.86
C GLY A 187 25.44 25.52 -5.60
N ASN A 188 25.46 25.27 -6.90
CA ASN A 188 26.11 26.19 -7.81
C ASN A 188 25.47 27.56 -7.57
N GLU A 189 26.02 28.33 -6.63
CA GLU A 189 26.16 29.76 -6.82
C GLU A 189 27.01 29.91 -8.10
N ASN A 190 26.61 30.80 -9.01
CA ASN A 190 26.99 30.94 -10.43
C ASN A 190 26.00 30.16 -11.33
N GLU A 191 25.08 30.80 -12.05
CA GLU A 191 25.22 32.00 -12.87
C GLU A 191 23.93 32.85 -12.76
N GLU A 192 23.93 33.90 -11.93
CA GLU A 192 23.16 35.09 -12.27
C GLU A 192 24.11 35.98 -13.06
N ASP A 193 23.71 36.28 -14.29
CA ASP A 193 24.45 37.00 -15.31
C ASP A 193 24.93 38.37 -14.81
N GLU A 194 26.21 38.48 -14.43
CA GLU A 194 26.97 39.73 -14.55
C GLU A 194 27.18 39.98 -16.04
N ASP A 195 26.39 40.89 -16.62
CA ASP A 195 26.86 42.02 -17.43
C ASP A 195 25.72 42.53 -18.32
N GLY A 196 25.05 43.58 -17.83
CA GLY A 196 24.02 44.31 -18.55
C GLY A 196 23.92 45.77 -18.11
N GLU A 197 25.05 46.40 -17.74
CA GLU A 197 25.17 47.86 -17.74
C GLU A 197 25.65 48.31 -19.13
N GLU A 198 24.73 48.73 -20.00
CA GLU A 198 25.05 49.67 -21.07
C GLU A 198 24.77 51.10 -20.57
N PRO A 199 25.75 52.01 -20.60
CA PRO A 199 25.55 53.41 -20.20
C PRO A 199 25.09 54.30 -21.38
N GLU A 200 24.19 55.21 -21.02
CA GLU A 200 24.02 56.59 -21.49
C GLU A 200 23.75 56.86 -23.00
N GLU A 201 22.48 57.17 -23.30
CA GLU A 201 22.12 58.06 -24.41
C GLU A 201 22.18 59.52 -23.93
N GLU A 202 23.23 60.25 -24.35
CA GLU A 202 23.15 61.70 -24.55
C GLU A 202 22.88 61.96 -26.04
N GLU A 203 21.69 62.46 -26.37
CA GLU A 203 21.43 63.12 -27.66
C GLU A 203 21.37 64.65 -27.47
N GLU A 204 22.02 65.34 -28.41
CA GLU A 204 22.22 66.79 -28.56
C GLU A 204 20.93 67.63 -28.68
#